data_AF-A0A7C5JE05-F1
#
_entry.id   AF-A0A7C5JE05-F1
#
_cell.length_a   1.000
_cell.length_b   1.000
_cell.length_c   1.000
_cell.angle_alpha   90.00
_cell.angle_beta   90.00
_cell.angle_gamma   90.00
#
_symmetry.space_group_name_H-M   'P 1'
#
loop_
_entity.id
_entity.type
_entity.pdbx_description
1 polymer ?
#
loop_
_entity_poly.entity_id
_entity_poly.type
_entity_poly.pdbx_seq_one_letter_code
_entity_poly.pdbx_strand_id
1 'polypeptide(L)'
;HSMGTIIAYDVLRQLGKEDPTLSVEHFVTIGSPLGLPHVKHMIVKESPFIRTPSIVKRWTNLADRRDPVAVDTHLGDDYEENYAGVKVKDDLVMNDWGGINHKSYGYLRTPEFSDLLKTFI
;
A
#
# COMPACT_ATOMS: atom_id res chain seq x y z
N HIS A 1 -1.82 5.21 -5.49
CA HIS A 1 -0.57 5.30 -6.27
C HIS A 1 0.31 6.41 -5.72
N SER A 2 1.63 6.24 -5.68
CA SER A 2 2.60 7.28 -5.27
C SER A 2 2.20 7.97 -3.95
N MET A 3 2.30 9.30 -3.85
CA MET A 3 1.84 10.09 -2.68
C MET A 3 0.40 9.78 -2.24
N GLY A 4 -0.49 9.42 -3.16
CA GLY A 4 -1.86 9.03 -2.82
C GLY A 4 -1.92 7.79 -1.91
N THR A 5 -0.88 6.95 -1.89
CA THR A 5 -0.78 5.84 -0.92
C THR A 5 -0.49 6.32 0.49
N ILE A 6 0.30 7.38 0.67
CA ILE A 6 0.55 8.01 1.98
C ILE A 6 -0.75 8.60 2.51
N ILE A 7 -1.43 9.40 1.68
CA ILE A 7 -2.70 10.05 2.03
C ILE A 7 -3.74 9.00 2.40
N ALA A 8 -3.90 7.96 1.57
CA ALA A 8 -4.86 6.90 1.84
C ALA A 8 -4.53 6.14 3.14
N TYR A 9 -3.26 5.81 3.39
CA TYR A 9 -2.85 5.14 4.63
C TYR A 9 -3.18 5.99 5.86
N ASP A 10 -2.87 7.29 5.84
CA ASP A 10 -3.17 8.20 6.93
C ASP A 10 -4.68 8.33 7.20
N VAL A 11 -5.46 8.61 6.15
CA VAL A 11 -6.92 8.74 6.24
C VAL A 11 -7.57 7.46 6.75
N LEU A 12 -7.15 6.28 6.27
CA LEU A 12 -7.70 5.00 6.73
C LEU A 12 -7.42 4.75 8.22
N ARG A 13 -6.25 5.19 8.72
CA ARG A 13 -5.93 5.09 10.15
C ARG A 13 -6.73 6.08 10.98
N GLN A 14 -6.94 7.29 10.49
CA GLN A 14 -7.78 8.28 11.16
C GLN A 14 -9.23 7.79 11.23
N LEU A 15 -9.81 7.37 10.10
CA LEU A 15 -11.16 6.83 10.04
C LEU A 15 -11.34 5.62 10.96
N GLY A 16 -10.36 4.72 11.03
CA GLY A 16 -10.42 3.57 11.93
C GLY A 16 -10.31 3.91 13.42
N LYS A 17 -9.83 5.10 13.78
CA LYS A 17 -9.90 5.63 15.16
C LYS A 17 -11.25 6.29 15.43
N GLU A 18 -11.79 7.02 14.45
CA GLU A 18 -13.05 7.77 14.58
C GLU A 18 -14.27 6.85 14.56
N ASP A 19 -14.31 5.88 13.66
CA ASP A 19 -15.38 4.90 13.50
C ASP A 19 -14.82 3.49 13.22
N PRO A 20 -14.65 2.68 14.27
CA PRO A 20 -14.19 1.29 14.15
C PRO A 20 -15.18 0.36 13.43
N THR A 21 -16.41 0.80 13.14
CA THR A 21 -17.41 -0.03 12.43
C THR A 21 -17.22 0.01 10.91
N LEU A 22 -16.47 0.99 10.40
CA LEU A 22 -16.11 1.05 8.99
C LEU A 22 -15.29 -0.18 8.58
N SER A 23 -15.48 -0.59 7.32
CA SER A 23 -14.75 -1.70 6.76
C SER A 23 -14.33 -1.41 5.32
N VAL A 24 -13.03 -1.49 5.10
CA VAL A 24 -12.42 -1.49 3.77
C VAL A 24 -12.01 -2.91 3.45
N GLU A 25 -12.69 -3.48 2.47
CA GLU A 25 -12.51 -4.89 2.09
C GLU A 25 -11.09 -5.16 1.59
N HIS A 26 -10.52 -4.23 0.83
CA HIS A 26 -9.16 -4.36 0.31
C HIS A 26 -8.54 -3.01 -0.02
N PHE A 27 -7.41 -2.71 0.62
CA PHE A 27 -6.57 -1.57 0.32
C PHE A 27 -5.46 -1.99 -0.66
N VAL A 28 -5.43 -1.41 -1.86
CA VAL A 28 -4.41 -1.72 -2.88
C VAL A 28 -3.53 -0.51 -3.11
N THR A 29 -2.22 -0.69 -2.93
CA THR A 29 -1.19 0.33 -3.19
C THR A 29 -0.37 -0.06 -4.42
N ILE A 30 -0.02 0.93 -5.25
CA ILE A 30 0.84 0.75 -6.44
C ILE A 30 1.91 1.85 -6.44
N GLY A 31 3.17 1.49 -6.68
CA GLY A 31 4.28 2.45 -6.71
C GLY A 31 4.35 3.30 -5.44
N SER A 32 4.28 2.65 -4.27
CA SER A 32 4.12 3.33 -2.99
C SER A 32 5.46 3.77 -2.39
N PRO A 33 5.61 5.04 -1.97
CA PRO A 33 6.75 5.51 -1.18
C PRO A 33 6.66 5.15 0.32
N LEU A 34 5.71 4.31 0.75
CA LEU A 34 5.46 4.03 2.18
C LEU A 34 6.63 3.34 2.89
N GLY A 35 7.53 2.66 2.17
CA GLY A 35 8.74 2.07 2.74
C GLY A 35 9.95 3.01 2.78
N LEU A 36 9.85 4.23 2.23
CA LEU A 36 10.95 5.20 2.29
C LEU A 36 11.22 5.62 3.75
N PRO A 37 12.49 5.66 4.21
CA PRO A 37 12.82 5.98 5.59
C PRO A 37 12.24 7.31 6.09
N HIS A 38 12.25 8.35 5.25
CA HIS A 38 11.66 9.65 5.59
C HIS A 38 10.14 9.56 5.78
N VAL A 39 9.44 8.79 4.94
CA VAL A 39 7.98 8.61 5.05
C VAL A 39 7.65 7.83 6.32
N LYS A 40 8.35 6.72 6.60
CA LYS A 40 8.20 5.95 7.84
C LYS A 40 8.46 6.81 9.08
N HIS A 41 9.51 7.64 9.04
CA HIS A 41 9.83 8.56 10.14
C HIS A 41 8.70 9.54 10.43
N MET A 42 8.04 10.10 9.40
CA MET A 42 6.90 10.99 9.58
C MET A 42 5.68 10.25 10.16
N ILE A 43 5.41 9.02 9.70
CA ILE A 43 4.34 8.18 10.25
C ILE A 43 4.55 7.93 11.75
N VAL A 44 5.79 7.64 12.17
CA VAL A 44 6.12 7.36 13.58
C VAL A 44 5.95 8.59 14.47
N LYS A 45 6.19 9.80 13.94
CA LYS A 45 5.96 11.05 14.69
C LYS A 45 4.49 11.26 15.04
N GLU A 46 3.58 10.79 14.20
CA GLU A 46 2.13 10.94 14.39
C GLU A 46 1.52 9.75 15.14
N SER A 47 2.12 8.56 15.00
CA SER A 47 1.69 7.37 15.71
C SER A 47 2.86 6.44 15.99
N PRO A 48 3.10 6.04 17.26
CA PRO A 48 4.27 5.26 17.64
C PRO A 48 4.32 3.85 17.03
N PHE A 49 3.21 3.38 16.45
CA PHE A 49 3.12 2.07 15.80
C PHE A 49 2.94 2.26 14.29
N ILE A 50 3.80 1.61 13.50
CA ILE A 50 3.62 1.44 12.05
C ILE A 50 2.94 0.09 11.85
N ARG A 51 1.68 0.09 11.39
CA ARG A 51 0.89 -1.13 11.22
C ARG A 51 -0.22 -0.96 10.19
N THR A 52 -0.79 -2.05 9.72
CA THR A 52 -1.94 -1.99 8.81
C THR A 52 -3.14 -1.25 9.44
N PRO A 53 -3.93 -0.47 8.68
CA PRO A 53 -5.08 0.24 9.26
C PRO A 53 -6.12 -0.73 9.86
N SER A 54 -6.72 -0.38 11.00
CA SER A 54 -7.62 -1.27 11.74
C SER A 54 -8.88 -1.68 10.98
N ILE A 55 -9.38 -0.80 10.11
CA ILE A 55 -10.59 -1.02 9.31
C ILE A 55 -10.34 -1.75 7.99
N VAL A 56 -9.08 -2.06 7.67
CA VAL A 56 -8.69 -2.75 6.43
C VAL A 56 -8.63 -4.26 6.66
N LYS A 57 -9.34 -5.02 5.83
CA LYS A 57 -9.36 -6.50 5.89
C LYS A 57 -8.27 -7.18 5.05
N ARG A 58 -7.80 -6.51 3.99
CA ARG A 58 -6.69 -6.97 3.14
C ARG A 58 -5.88 -5.77 2.67
N TRP A 59 -4.57 -5.89 2.65
CA TRP A 59 -3.70 -4.91 2.01
C TRP A 59 -2.77 -5.60 1.02
N THR A 60 -2.87 -5.25 -0.27
CA THR A 60 -1.89 -5.66 -1.28
C THR A 60 -1.07 -4.47 -1.75
N ASN A 61 0.25 -4.62 -1.79
CA ASN A 61 1.17 -3.63 -2.31
C ASN A 61 1.83 -4.17 -3.58
N LEU A 62 1.67 -3.44 -4.68
CA LEU A 62 2.27 -3.75 -5.97
C LEU A 62 3.44 -2.80 -6.21
N ALA A 63 4.64 -3.35 -6.39
CA ALA A 63 5.86 -2.58 -6.55
C ALA A 63 6.71 -3.12 -7.70
N ASP A 64 7.30 -2.21 -8.49
CA ASP A 64 8.34 -2.56 -9.45
C ASP A 64 9.71 -2.22 -8.86
N ARG A 65 10.64 -3.18 -8.85
CA ARG A 65 12.02 -2.98 -8.33
C ARG A 65 12.78 -1.84 -9.01
N ARG A 66 12.35 -1.43 -10.20
CA ARG A 66 12.96 -0.37 -11.02
C ARG A 66 12.24 0.96 -10.85
N ASP A 67 11.20 1.03 -10.02
CA ASP A 67 10.52 2.26 -9.65
C ASP A 67 11.30 2.95 -8.52
N PRO A 68 11.92 4.13 -8.77
CA PRO A 68 12.73 4.83 -7.77
C PRO A 68 11.90 5.42 -6.62
N VAL A 69 10.58 5.39 -6.70
CA VAL A 69 9.68 5.82 -5.61
C VAL A 69 9.30 4.64 -4.72
N ALA A 70 9.17 3.45 -5.30
CA ALA A 70 8.88 2.20 -4.59
C ALA A 70 10.15 1.36 -4.40
N VAL A 71 11.25 2.00 -3.98
CA VAL A 71 12.56 1.36 -3.76
C VAL A 71 12.44 0.22 -2.76
N ASP A 72 11.68 0.47 -1.70
CA ASP A 72 11.26 -0.59 -0.81
C ASP A 72 10.04 -1.29 -1.41
N THR A 73 10.23 -2.56 -1.71
CA THR A 73 9.23 -3.39 -2.39
C THR A 73 8.51 -4.33 -1.42
N HIS A 74 8.89 -4.37 -0.14
CA HIS A 74 8.38 -5.32 0.85
C HIS A 74 7.80 -4.62 2.07
N LEU A 75 6.69 -3.87 1.91
CA LEU A 75 6.08 -3.16 3.05
C LEU A 75 5.63 -4.12 4.17
N GLY A 76 5.46 -5.41 3.90
CA GLY A 76 5.11 -6.41 4.90
C GLY A 76 6.16 -6.64 6.00
N ASP A 77 7.43 -6.23 5.80
CA ASP A 77 8.45 -6.30 6.85
C ASP A 77 8.50 -5.03 7.72
N ASP A 78 7.93 -3.93 7.22
CA ASP A 78 7.90 -2.61 7.85
C ASP A 78 6.64 -2.34 8.67
N TYR A 79 5.50 -2.89 8.23
CA TYR A 79 4.17 -2.62 8.79
C TYR A 79 3.66 -3.83 9.56
N GLU A 80 3.50 -3.68 10.88
CA GLU A 80 2.92 -4.73 11.72
C GLU A 80 1.46 -5.05 11.34
N GLU A 81 1.00 -6.24 11.73
CA GLU A 81 -0.40 -6.61 11.55
C GLU A 81 -1.34 -5.75 12.39
N ASN A 82 -2.58 -5.54 11.93
CA ASN A 82 -3.63 -4.95 12.76
C ASN A 82 -4.21 -5.98 13.75
N TYR A 83 -5.16 -5.56 14.58
CA TYR A 83 -5.78 -6.45 15.59
C TYR A 83 -6.56 -7.64 14.99
N ALA A 84 -6.85 -7.61 13.69
CA ALA A 84 -7.48 -8.72 12.96
C ALA A 84 -6.45 -9.62 12.25
N GLY A 85 -5.14 -9.43 12.48
CA GLY A 85 -4.07 -10.22 11.88
C GLY A 85 -3.76 -9.88 10.42
N VAL A 86 -4.22 -8.73 9.92
CA VAL A 86 -4.01 -8.34 8.52
C VAL A 86 -2.58 -7.83 8.32
N LYS A 87 -1.80 -8.51 7.50
CA LYS A 87 -0.47 -8.09 7.04
C LYS A 87 -0.52 -7.53 5.63
N VAL A 88 0.49 -6.75 5.26
CA VAL A 88 0.69 -6.34 3.86
C VAL A 88 1.12 -7.56 3.07
N LYS A 89 0.47 -7.79 1.92
CA LYS A 89 0.91 -8.74 0.92
C LYS A 89 1.61 -7.98 -0.20
N ASP A 90 2.93 -8.14 -0.30
CA ASP A 90 3.71 -7.55 -1.38
C ASP A 90 3.73 -8.47 -2.60
N ASP A 91 3.38 -7.94 -3.76
CA ASP A 91 3.44 -8.62 -5.05
C ASP A 91 4.31 -7.76 -6.00
N LEU A 92 5.41 -8.34 -6.49
CA LEU A 92 6.30 -7.65 -7.42
C LEU A 92 5.70 -7.65 -8.82
N VAL A 93 5.74 -6.51 -9.49
CA VAL A 93 5.20 -6.35 -10.84
C VAL A 93 6.23 -5.80 -11.81
N MET A 94 5.97 -6.01 -13.10
CA MET A 94 6.73 -5.41 -14.18
C MET A 94 5.94 -4.27 -14.84
N ASN A 95 6.24 -3.04 -14.44
CA ASN A 95 5.75 -1.84 -15.09
C ASN A 95 6.67 -1.46 -16.26
N ASP A 96 6.25 -1.73 -17.49
CA ASP A 96 6.99 -1.45 -18.71
C ASP A 96 6.49 -0.20 -19.47
N TRP A 97 5.75 0.69 -18.80
CA TRP A 97 5.06 1.80 -19.45
C TRP A 97 6.02 2.86 -20.00
N GLY A 98 6.37 2.74 -21.28
CA GLY A 98 7.20 3.73 -21.98
C GLY A 98 8.56 3.98 -21.31
N GLY A 99 9.09 2.99 -20.59
CA GLY A 99 10.33 3.12 -19.81
C GLY A 99 10.18 3.89 -18.48
N ILE A 100 8.96 4.27 -18.09
CA ILE A 100 8.66 4.99 -16.86
C ILE A 100 8.00 4.05 -15.85
N ASN A 101 8.83 3.35 -15.07
CA ASN A 101 8.38 2.30 -14.13
C ASN A 101 7.51 2.83 -12.98
N HIS A 102 7.44 4.17 -12.79
CA HIS A 102 6.56 4.80 -11.79
C HIS A 102 5.17 5.16 -12.33
N LYS A 103 4.94 5.12 -13.66
CA LYS A 103 3.67 5.62 -14.21
C LYS A 103 2.52 4.69 -13.83
N SER A 104 1.47 5.24 -13.24
CA SER A 104 0.30 4.48 -12.75
C SER A 104 -0.33 3.56 -13.80
N TYR A 105 -0.45 4.02 -15.05
CA TYR A 105 -1.00 3.20 -16.16
C TYR A 105 -0.26 1.88 -16.36
N GLY A 106 1.05 1.87 -16.10
CA GLY A 106 1.85 0.67 -16.19
C GLY A 106 1.60 -0.33 -15.07
N TYR A 107 1.28 0.14 -13.86
CA TYR A 107 0.81 -0.73 -12.77
C TYR A 107 -0.61 -1.27 -13.05
N LEU A 108 -1.50 -0.43 -13.58
CA LEU A 108 -2.91 -0.82 -13.82
C LEU A 108 -3.07 -1.87 -14.92
N ARG A 109 -2.08 -2.02 -15.81
CA ARG A 109 -2.09 -3.00 -16.91
C ARG A 109 -1.40 -4.32 -16.56
N THR A 110 -0.83 -4.47 -15.36
CA THR A 110 -0.10 -5.69 -15.03
C THR A 110 -1.10 -6.84 -14.78
N PRO A 111 -0.69 -8.10 -15.06
CA PRO A 111 -1.54 -9.25 -14.80
C PRO A 111 -1.90 -9.34 -13.32
N GLU A 112 -0.99 -9.01 -12.41
CA GLU A 112 -1.21 -9.04 -10.96
C GLU A 112 -2.34 -8.08 -10.55
N PHE A 113 -2.34 -6.84 -11.06
CA PHE A 113 -3.42 -5.90 -10.79
C PHE A 113 -4.75 -6.41 -11.37
N SER A 114 -4.72 -6.99 -12.57
CA SER A 114 -5.92 -7.55 -13.21
C SER A 114 -6.48 -8.74 -12.42
N ASP A 115 -5.61 -9.59 -11.86
CA ASP A 115 -6.02 -10.73 -11.05
C ASP A 115 -6.60 -10.28 -9.70
N LEU A 116 -6.06 -9.22 -9.10
CA LEU A 116 -6.70 -8.60 -7.94
C LEU A 116 -8.10 -8.09 -8.27
N LEU A 117 -8.26 -7.37 -9.38
CA LEU A 117 -9.56 -6.84 -9.80
C LEU A 117 -10.62 -7.93 -9.98
N LYS A 118 -10.24 -9.09 -10.55
CA LYS A 118 -11.16 -10.22 -10.71
C LYS A 118 -11.72 -10.75 -9.38
N THR A 119 -11.06 -10.49 -8.25
CA THR A 119 -11.59 -10.91 -6.93
C THR A 119 -12.70 -10.01 -6.39
N PHE A 120 -12.93 -8.85 -7.01
CA PHE A 120 -13.99 -7.92 -6.64
C PHE A 120 -15.28 -8.09 -7.44
N ILE A 121 -15.23 -8.82 -8.56
CA ILE A 121 -16.31 -9.03 -9.53
C ILE A 121 -16.84 -10.45 -9.37
#